data_AF-A0A1F3VIU9-F1
#
_entry.id   AF-A0A1F3VIU9-F1
#
_cell.length_a   1.000
_cell.length_b   1.000
_cell.length_c   1.000
_cell.angle_alpha   90.00
_cell.angle_beta   90.00
_cell.angle_gamma   90.00
#
_symmetry.space_group_name_H-M   'P 1'
#
loop_
_entity.id
_entity.type
_entity.pdbx_description
1 polymer ?
#
loop_
_entity_poly.entity_id
_entity_poly.type
_entity_poly.pdbx_seq_one_letter_code
_entity_poly.pdbx_strand_id
1 'polypeptide(L)'
;MYFLFCILFIFQVSINAGETEQKNAIRKKYPQVLLTDDYGVLTAEDLTYEIRNFNENKKGAPDLRVGPYRWQCFPTKYGKFNLTSCWEDDLFVGPNKETRTLCDFNITFKINGVKQFYYDRSARDIEFCQTVKKHFNDLIRGQSYVCMSGNPNNFEDKKEVSWFWNKIKTKRGCFPLFRGECDTNDPK
;
A
#
# COMPACT_ATOMS: atom_id res chain seq x y z
N MET A 1 -22.45 36.80 29.26
CA MET A 1 -22.53 35.41 28.76
C MET A 1 -22.11 35.28 27.28
N TYR A 2 -21.20 36.13 26.77
CA TYR A 2 -20.62 36.02 25.41
C TYR A 2 -19.11 35.72 25.41
N PHE A 3 -18.44 35.92 26.56
CA PHE A 3 -17.00 35.72 26.70
C PHE A 3 -16.58 34.23 26.65
N LEU A 4 -17.45 33.31 27.07
CA LEU A 4 -17.16 31.86 27.04
C LEU A 4 -17.19 31.27 25.63
N PHE A 5 -17.92 31.89 24.69
CA PHE A 5 -18.06 31.38 23.32
C PHE A 5 -16.83 31.69 22.44
N CYS A 6 -16.09 32.78 22.72
CA CYS A 6 -14.87 33.10 21.98
C CYS A 6 -13.68 32.18 22.33
N ILE A 7 -13.58 31.70 23.57
CA ILE A 7 -12.47 30.84 23.99
C ILE A 7 -12.54 29.45 23.34
N LEU A 8 -13.75 28.91 23.12
CA LEU A 8 -13.96 27.63 22.44
C LEU A 8 -13.62 27.68 20.94
N PHE A 9 -13.79 28.83 20.29
CA PHE A 9 -13.48 28.97 18.86
C PHE A 9 -11.97 29.03 18.59
N ILE A 10 -11.19 29.65 19.48
CA ILE A 10 -9.73 29.76 19.31
C ILE A 10 -9.05 28.38 19.49
N PHE A 11 -9.56 27.53 20.39
CA PHE A 11 -9.00 26.18 20.57
C PHE A 11 -9.22 25.24 19.37
N GLN A 12 -10.32 25.38 18.62
CA GLN A 12 -10.55 24.52 17.44
C GLN A 12 -9.63 24.86 16.26
N VAL A 13 -9.16 26.11 16.13
CA VAL A 13 -8.30 26.52 15.01
C VAL A 13 -6.87 26.03 15.21
N SER A 14 -6.35 26.03 16.43
CA SER A 14 -4.95 25.61 16.71
C SER A 14 -4.71 24.11 16.56
N ILE A 15 -5.72 23.26 16.76
CA ILE A 15 -5.58 21.79 16.67
C ILE A 15 -5.37 21.35 15.20
N ASN A 16 -5.97 22.06 14.24
CA ASN A 16 -5.88 21.68 12.82
C ASN A 16 -4.56 22.12 12.14
N ALA A 17 -3.88 23.15 12.66
CA ALA A 17 -2.64 23.65 12.07
C ALA A 17 -1.45 22.70 12.29
N GLY A 18 -1.30 22.15 13.50
CA GLY A 18 -0.20 21.22 13.83
C GLY A 18 -0.27 19.90 13.07
N GLU A 19 -1.49 19.41 12.79
CA GLU A 19 -1.68 18.16 12.06
C GLU A 19 -1.24 18.28 10.58
N THR A 20 -1.36 19.47 9.99
CA THR A 20 -1.06 19.69 8.56
C THR A 20 0.44 19.87 8.31
N GLU A 21 1.17 20.48 9.24
CA GLU A 21 2.62 20.66 9.14
C GLU A 21 3.36 19.32 9.36
N GLN A 22 2.92 18.51 10.32
CA GLN A 22 3.51 17.20 10.60
C GLN A 22 3.32 16.21 9.42
N LYS A 23 2.16 16.23 8.75
CA LYS A 23 1.86 15.39 7.56
C LYS A 23 2.84 15.60 6.41
N ASN A 24 3.40 16.80 6.26
CA ASN A 24 4.37 17.11 5.18
C ASN A 24 5.82 16.79 5.56
N ALA A 25 6.15 16.72 6.84
CA ALA A 25 7.54 16.55 7.29
C ALA A 25 8.13 15.20 6.87
N ILE A 26 7.36 14.12 6.98
CA ILE A 26 7.85 12.77 6.66
C ILE A 26 8.07 12.58 5.15
N ARG A 27 7.16 13.09 4.30
CA ARG A 27 7.32 13.04 2.83
C ARG A 27 8.55 13.80 2.37
N LYS A 28 8.82 14.97 2.97
CA LYS A 28 10.03 15.76 2.68
C LYS A 28 11.32 15.03 3.10
N LYS A 29 11.28 14.25 4.19
CA LYS A 29 12.43 13.47 4.67
C LYS A 29 12.70 12.22 3.84
N TYR A 30 11.66 11.60 3.27
CA TYR A 30 11.75 10.32 2.55
C TYR A 30 11.17 10.37 1.12
N PRO A 31 11.52 11.36 0.28
CA PRO A 31 10.85 11.60 -1.01
C PRO A 31 11.07 10.49 -2.06
N GLN A 32 12.10 9.67 -1.90
CA GLN A 32 12.44 8.59 -2.81
C GLN A 32 11.56 7.34 -2.67
N VAL A 33 10.94 7.15 -1.50
CA VAL A 33 10.12 5.97 -1.16
C VAL A 33 8.69 6.32 -0.80
N LEU A 34 8.36 7.57 -0.48
CA LEU A 34 7.00 8.01 -0.17
C LEU A 34 6.52 9.07 -1.17
N LEU A 35 5.50 8.74 -1.96
CA LEU A 35 5.04 9.58 -3.07
C LEU A 35 3.85 10.48 -2.74
N THR A 36 3.18 10.24 -1.61
CA THR A 36 2.04 11.03 -1.12
C THR A 36 2.27 11.38 0.35
N ASP A 37 1.35 12.14 0.95
CA ASP A 37 1.33 12.25 2.42
C ASP A 37 1.02 10.88 3.03
N ASP A 38 1.51 10.61 4.24
CA ASP A 38 1.34 9.31 4.91
C ASP A 38 0.09 9.27 5.82
N TYR A 39 -0.42 10.44 6.22
CA TYR A 39 -1.57 10.59 7.11
C TYR A 39 -1.40 9.93 8.50
N GLY A 40 -0.15 9.84 8.98
CA GLY A 40 0.22 9.18 10.24
C GLY A 40 0.09 7.66 10.20
N VAL A 41 0.06 7.03 9.01
CA VAL A 41 -0.02 5.57 8.86
C VAL A 41 1.37 4.94 8.84
N LEU A 42 2.36 5.65 8.31
CA LEU A 42 3.72 5.14 8.15
C LEU A 42 4.62 5.68 9.26
N THR A 43 5.57 4.85 9.64
CA THR A 43 6.63 5.18 10.59
C THR A 43 7.93 5.49 9.86
N ALA A 44 8.91 6.06 10.56
CA ALA A 44 10.23 6.30 9.99
C ALA A 44 10.94 4.97 9.66
N GLU A 45 10.66 3.93 10.43
CA GLU A 45 11.19 2.58 10.30
C GLU A 45 10.69 1.92 9.00
N ASP A 46 9.39 2.03 8.69
CA ASP A 46 8.81 1.54 7.43
C ASP A 46 9.55 2.11 6.21
N LEU A 47 9.80 3.42 6.24
CA LEU A 47 10.43 4.15 5.15
C LEU A 47 11.93 3.85 5.05
N THR A 48 12.59 3.68 6.19
CA THR A 48 14.02 3.34 6.26
C THR A 48 14.26 1.91 5.76
N TYR A 49 13.37 0.98 6.08
CA TYR A 49 13.38 -0.38 5.55
C TYR A 49 13.31 -0.39 4.01
N GLU A 50 12.37 0.36 3.41
CA GLU A 50 12.27 0.44 1.95
C GLU A 50 13.50 1.10 1.31
N ILE A 51 14.10 2.12 1.95
CA ILE A 51 15.33 2.75 1.46
C ILE A 51 16.49 1.76 1.44
N ARG A 52 16.64 0.94 2.48
CA ARG A 52 17.68 -0.09 2.53
C ARG A 52 17.50 -1.08 1.39
N ASN A 53 16.30 -1.61 1.18
CA ASN A 53 16.00 -2.51 0.07
C ASN A 53 16.25 -1.85 -1.30
N PHE A 54 15.86 -0.58 -1.46
CA PHE A 54 16.16 0.18 -2.69
C PHE A 54 17.66 0.27 -2.97
N ASN A 55 18.47 0.53 -1.94
CA ASN A 55 19.92 0.66 -2.08
C ASN A 55 20.62 -0.69 -2.32
N GLU A 56 20.15 -1.77 -1.70
CA GLU A 56 20.67 -3.13 -1.92
C GLU A 56 20.43 -3.58 -3.37
N ASN A 57 19.22 -3.37 -3.89
CA ASN A 57 18.88 -3.72 -5.28
C ASN A 57 19.75 -2.98 -6.31
N LYS A 58 20.14 -1.73 -6.02
CA LYS A 58 21.05 -0.97 -6.89
C LYS A 58 22.47 -1.53 -6.96
N LYS A 59 22.93 -2.22 -5.92
CA LYS A 59 24.31 -2.74 -5.84
C LYS A 59 24.48 -4.09 -6.53
N GLY A 60 23.41 -4.90 -6.61
CA GLY A 60 23.49 -6.30 -7.03
C GLY A 60 23.29 -6.56 -8.53
N ALA A 61 22.44 -5.79 -9.22
CA ALA A 61 22.23 -5.92 -10.65
C ALA A 61 21.45 -4.70 -11.19
N PRO A 62 22.06 -3.81 -12.01
CA PRO A 62 21.36 -2.65 -12.57
C PRO A 62 20.22 -3.02 -13.55
N ASP A 63 20.12 -4.29 -13.96
CA ASP A 63 19.23 -4.78 -15.02
C ASP A 63 18.00 -5.57 -14.51
N LEU A 64 17.78 -5.60 -13.19
CA LEU A 64 16.46 -6.01 -12.70
C LEU A 64 15.48 -4.89 -13.07
N ARG A 65 14.67 -5.12 -14.10
CA ARG A 65 13.55 -4.25 -14.57
C ARG A 65 12.48 -3.94 -13.49
N VAL A 66 12.75 -4.31 -12.24
CA VAL A 66 11.93 -4.10 -11.06
C VAL A 66 12.52 -2.91 -10.31
N GLY A 67 11.90 -1.74 -10.44
CA GLY A 67 12.26 -0.57 -9.63
C GLY A 67 12.11 -0.81 -8.11
N PRO A 68 12.44 0.18 -7.25
CA PRO A 68 12.08 0.11 -5.83
C PRO A 68 10.59 -0.06 -5.60
N TYR A 69 10.26 -0.70 -4.48
CA TYR A 69 8.96 -0.52 -3.85
C TYR A 69 8.84 0.91 -3.31
N ARG A 70 7.66 1.51 -3.48
CA ARG A 70 7.33 2.84 -3.01
C ARG A 70 5.96 2.82 -2.35
N TRP A 71 5.83 3.65 -1.32
CA TRP A 71 4.60 3.87 -0.59
C TRP A 71 3.77 5.00 -1.21
N GLN A 72 2.46 4.75 -1.26
CA GLN A 72 1.42 5.75 -1.52
C GLN A 72 0.27 5.52 -0.56
N CYS A 73 -0.35 6.58 -0.07
CA CYS A 73 -1.43 6.52 0.88
C CYS A 73 -2.68 7.22 0.36
N PHE A 74 -3.81 6.57 0.62
CA PHE A 74 -5.06 6.84 -0.04
C PHE A 74 -6.21 6.86 0.95
N PRO A 75 -7.23 7.71 0.76
CA PRO A 75 -8.49 7.58 1.48
C PRO A 75 -9.12 6.20 1.20
N THR A 76 -9.45 5.46 2.25
CA THR A 76 -9.99 4.09 2.15
C THR A 76 -11.30 4.02 1.37
N LYS A 77 -12.11 5.08 1.41
CA LYS A 77 -13.36 5.20 0.66
C LYS A 77 -13.20 5.07 -0.86
N TYR A 78 -11.99 5.26 -1.38
CA TYR A 78 -11.68 5.08 -2.81
C TYR A 78 -11.08 3.72 -3.13
N GLY A 79 -10.72 2.93 -2.12
CA GLY A 79 -10.13 1.61 -2.26
C GLY A 79 -11.18 0.56 -2.60
N LYS A 80 -10.90 -0.26 -3.61
CA LYS A 80 -11.73 -1.42 -3.97
C LYS A 80 -10.84 -2.62 -4.28
N PHE A 81 -11.19 -3.77 -3.72
CA PHE A 81 -10.61 -5.05 -4.10
C PHE A 81 -11.49 -5.68 -5.18
N ASN A 82 -10.89 -6.05 -6.31
CA ASN A 82 -11.58 -6.69 -7.42
C ASN A 82 -10.92 -8.04 -7.70
N LEU A 83 -11.74 -9.08 -7.75
CA LEU A 83 -11.35 -10.37 -8.33
C LEU A 83 -11.66 -10.26 -9.83
N THR A 84 -10.66 -10.35 -10.71
CA THR A 84 -10.82 -10.02 -12.14
C THR A 84 -11.23 -11.20 -12.99
N SER A 85 -10.54 -12.31 -12.81
CA SER A 85 -10.63 -13.51 -13.63
C SER A 85 -10.37 -14.70 -12.73
N CYS A 86 -11.14 -15.77 -12.94
CA CYS A 86 -10.85 -17.06 -12.35
C CYS A 86 -10.96 -18.13 -13.45
N TRP A 87 -10.03 -19.06 -13.46
CA TRP A 87 -9.99 -20.17 -14.42
C TRP A 87 -9.39 -21.40 -13.76
N GLU A 88 -9.65 -22.57 -14.32
CA GLU A 88 -8.97 -23.78 -13.90
C GLU A 88 -7.67 -23.94 -14.68
N ASP A 89 -6.61 -24.27 -13.97
CA ASP A 89 -5.32 -24.60 -14.57
C ASP A 89 -4.64 -25.71 -13.78
N ASP A 90 -3.73 -26.42 -14.44
CA ASP A 90 -2.98 -27.48 -13.82
C ASP A 90 -1.67 -26.94 -13.23
N LEU A 91 -1.56 -26.99 -11.92
CA LEU A 91 -0.36 -26.59 -11.19
C LEU A 91 0.48 -27.80 -10.79
N PHE A 92 1.80 -27.63 -10.83
CA PHE A 92 2.71 -28.60 -10.20
C PHE A 92 2.82 -28.30 -8.70
N VAL A 93 2.37 -29.24 -7.87
CA VAL A 93 2.49 -29.20 -6.42
C VAL A 93 3.47 -30.31 -6.02
N GLY A 94 4.76 -29.99 -6.03
CA GLY A 94 5.83 -30.98 -5.92
C GLY A 94 5.89 -31.87 -7.17
N PRO A 95 5.89 -33.21 -7.05
CA PRO A 95 5.94 -34.10 -8.22
C PRO A 95 4.59 -34.27 -8.93
N ASN A 96 3.49 -33.81 -8.32
CA ASN A 96 2.14 -34.08 -8.80
C ASN A 96 1.57 -32.89 -9.58
N LYS A 97 0.75 -33.19 -10.58
CA LYS A 97 -0.07 -32.21 -11.30
C LYS A 97 -1.46 -32.18 -10.66
N GLU A 98 -1.91 -31.01 -10.22
CA GLU A 98 -3.23 -30.82 -9.62
C GLU A 98 -3.96 -29.70 -10.36
N THR A 99 -5.19 -29.98 -10.82
CA THR A 99 -6.08 -28.94 -11.34
C THR A 99 -6.59 -28.09 -10.19
N ARG A 100 -6.35 -26.78 -10.25
CA ARG A 100 -6.81 -25.82 -9.23
C ARG A 100 -7.47 -24.62 -9.90
N THR A 101 -8.44 -24.01 -9.21
CA THR A 101 -8.98 -22.72 -9.62
C THR A 101 -7.99 -21.63 -9.26
N LEU A 102 -7.44 -20.99 -10.29
CA LEU A 102 -6.60 -19.81 -10.19
C LEU A 102 -7.42 -18.54 -10.31
N CYS A 103 -6.88 -17.44 -9.81
CA CYS A 103 -7.46 -16.12 -9.89
C CYS A 103 -6.40 -15.03 -10.00
N ASP A 104 -6.79 -13.99 -10.72
CA ASP A 104 -6.15 -12.68 -10.63
C ASP A 104 -7.00 -11.74 -9.77
N PHE A 105 -6.31 -10.85 -9.07
CA PHE A 105 -6.96 -9.78 -8.33
C PHE A 105 -6.21 -8.47 -8.51
N ASN A 106 -6.92 -7.39 -8.21
CA ASN A 106 -6.31 -6.09 -8.03
C ASN A 106 -6.98 -5.28 -6.93
N ILE A 107 -6.24 -4.29 -6.46
CA ILE A 107 -6.71 -3.27 -5.54
C ILE A 107 -6.60 -1.93 -6.26
N THR A 108 -7.72 -1.25 -6.39
CA THR A 108 -7.80 0.01 -7.12
C THR A 108 -8.07 1.18 -6.20
N PHE A 109 -7.42 2.31 -6.47
CA PHE A 109 -7.75 3.62 -5.89
C PHE A 109 -7.94 4.63 -7.03
N LYS A 110 -9.06 5.35 -7.05
CA LYS A 110 -9.29 6.44 -8.02
C LYS A 110 -9.11 7.78 -7.33
N ILE A 111 -8.05 8.50 -7.67
CA ILE A 111 -7.69 9.79 -7.06
C ILE A 111 -7.37 10.80 -8.15
N ASN A 112 -7.99 11.97 -8.08
CA ASN A 112 -7.78 13.06 -9.03
C ASN A 112 -7.92 12.63 -10.51
N GLY A 113 -8.86 11.71 -10.77
CA GLY A 113 -9.09 11.18 -12.12
C GLY A 113 -8.12 10.09 -12.56
N VAL A 114 -7.05 9.81 -11.80
CA VAL A 114 -6.08 8.74 -12.07
C VAL A 114 -6.45 7.48 -11.28
N LYS A 115 -6.44 6.34 -11.95
CA LYS A 115 -6.64 5.02 -11.34
C LYS A 115 -5.28 4.41 -11.00
N GLN A 116 -5.07 4.12 -9.72
CA GLN A 116 -3.92 3.37 -9.23
C GLN A 116 -4.32 1.90 -9.14
N PHE A 117 -3.59 1.01 -9.80
CA PHE A 117 -3.90 -0.40 -9.93
C PHE A 117 -2.79 -1.25 -9.29
N TYR A 118 -3.08 -1.89 -8.16
CA TYR A 118 -2.14 -2.76 -7.45
C TYR A 118 -2.51 -4.22 -7.69
N TYR A 119 -1.59 -5.04 -8.19
CA TYR A 119 -1.87 -6.44 -8.55
C TYR A 119 -0.69 -7.35 -8.22
N ASP A 120 -0.97 -8.64 -8.05
CA ASP A 120 0.06 -9.66 -7.91
C ASP A 120 0.68 -9.97 -9.28
N ARG A 121 1.96 -10.34 -9.32
CA ARG A 121 2.68 -10.69 -10.55
C ARG A 121 2.25 -12.03 -11.14
N SER A 122 1.51 -12.83 -10.37
CA SER A 122 1.11 -14.17 -10.76
C SER A 122 -0.32 -14.43 -10.32
N ALA A 123 -1.02 -15.22 -11.11
CA ALA A 123 -2.27 -15.83 -10.68
C ALA A 123 -2.00 -16.66 -9.41
N ARG A 124 -2.98 -16.66 -8.50
CA ARG A 124 -2.92 -17.40 -7.24
C ARG A 124 -4.08 -18.34 -7.15
N ASP A 125 -4.00 -19.33 -6.27
CA ASP A 125 -5.18 -20.12 -5.94
C ASP A 125 -6.31 -19.23 -5.40
N ILE A 126 -7.55 -19.66 -5.64
CA ILE A 126 -8.74 -18.91 -5.23
C ILE A 126 -8.80 -18.63 -3.72
N GLU A 127 -8.28 -19.54 -2.90
CA GLU A 127 -8.25 -19.41 -1.44
C GLU A 127 -7.34 -18.26 -1.00
N PHE A 128 -6.18 -18.11 -1.64
CA PHE A 128 -5.27 -17.00 -1.45
C PHE A 128 -5.93 -15.68 -1.83
N CYS A 129 -6.52 -15.57 -3.03
CA CYS A 129 -7.21 -14.33 -3.43
C CYS A 129 -8.33 -13.94 -2.45
N GLN A 130 -9.10 -14.92 -1.97
CA GLN A 130 -10.15 -14.70 -0.97
C GLN A 130 -9.57 -14.26 0.38
N THR A 131 -8.44 -14.84 0.78
CA THR A 131 -7.70 -14.46 1.99
C THR A 131 -7.21 -13.02 1.91
N VAL A 132 -6.56 -12.63 0.80
CA VAL A 132 -6.14 -11.24 0.57
C VAL A 132 -7.35 -10.29 0.59
N LYS A 133 -8.45 -10.64 -0.08
CA LYS A 133 -9.69 -9.85 -0.06
C LYS A 133 -10.21 -9.63 1.35
N LYS A 134 -10.24 -10.69 2.17
CA LYS A 134 -10.68 -10.62 3.56
C LYS A 134 -9.76 -9.70 4.37
N HIS A 135 -8.45 -9.90 4.30
CA HIS A 135 -7.48 -9.07 5.00
C HIS A 135 -7.53 -7.60 4.58
N PHE A 136 -7.67 -7.32 3.28
CA PHE A 136 -7.85 -5.96 2.79
C PHE A 136 -9.07 -5.30 3.44
N ASN A 137 -10.23 -5.96 3.37
CA ASN A 137 -11.47 -5.44 3.95
C ASN A 137 -11.37 -5.24 5.46
N ASP A 138 -10.77 -6.20 6.17
CA ASP A 138 -10.61 -6.14 7.62
C ASP A 138 -9.63 -5.03 8.04
N LEU A 139 -8.56 -4.79 7.27
CA LEU A 139 -7.62 -3.69 7.53
C LEU A 139 -8.27 -2.32 7.34
N ILE A 140 -9.00 -2.12 6.25
CA ILE A 140 -9.55 -0.79 5.92
C ILE A 140 -10.84 -0.45 6.69
N ARG A 141 -11.54 -1.45 7.25
CA ARG A 141 -12.83 -1.26 7.95
C ARG A 141 -12.68 -0.23 9.07
N GLY A 142 -13.29 0.94 8.96
CA GLY A 142 -13.19 1.99 10.00
C GLY A 142 -11.82 2.69 10.07
N GLN A 143 -11.02 2.63 9.02
CA GLN A 143 -9.82 3.46 8.84
C GLN A 143 -10.11 4.55 7.80
N SER A 144 -9.59 5.76 7.99
CA SER A 144 -9.74 6.84 7.02
C SER A 144 -8.75 6.75 5.86
N TYR A 145 -7.55 6.20 6.13
CA TYR A 145 -6.46 6.10 5.17
C TYR A 145 -5.82 4.71 5.20
N VAL A 146 -5.28 4.30 4.05
CA VAL A 146 -4.51 3.09 3.85
C VAL A 146 -3.30 3.42 2.99
N CYS A 147 -2.14 2.87 3.33
CA CYS A 147 -0.93 2.97 2.55
C CYS A 147 -0.67 1.65 1.82
N MET A 148 -0.30 1.76 0.55
CA MET A 148 0.06 0.65 -0.32
C MET A 148 1.54 0.79 -0.66
N SER A 149 2.30 -0.28 -0.49
CA SER A 149 3.64 -0.42 -1.03
C SER A 149 3.56 -1.21 -2.32
N GLY A 150 4.19 -0.71 -3.37
CA GLY A 150 4.25 -1.39 -4.65
C GLY A 150 5.36 -0.89 -5.54
N ASN A 151 5.74 -1.71 -6.51
CA ASN A 151 6.74 -1.38 -7.51
C ASN A 151 6.01 -0.94 -8.78
N PRO A 152 6.32 0.24 -9.36
CA PRO A 152 5.66 0.66 -10.58
C PRO A 152 6.02 -0.27 -11.74
N ASN A 153 5.00 -0.75 -12.46
CA ASN A 153 5.16 -1.58 -13.66
C ASN A 153 4.93 -0.80 -14.96
N ASN A 154 3.98 0.14 -14.99
CA ASN A 154 3.73 0.94 -16.18
C ASN A 154 3.23 2.35 -15.83
N PHE A 155 3.78 3.37 -16.51
CA PHE A 155 3.39 4.79 -16.44
C PHE A 155 2.90 5.34 -17.80
N GLU A 156 2.73 4.49 -18.81
CA GLU A 156 2.40 4.92 -20.19
C GLU A 156 1.01 5.55 -20.29
N ASP A 157 0.06 5.14 -19.46
CA ASP A 157 -1.26 5.77 -19.41
C ASP A 157 -1.32 6.85 -18.32
N LYS A 158 -1.53 8.10 -18.72
CA LYS A 158 -1.72 9.23 -17.79
C LYS A 158 -2.98 9.05 -16.91
N LYS A 159 -3.89 8.15 -17.26
CA LYS A 159 -5.14 7.87 -16.54
C LYS A 159 -5.05 6.62 -15.66
N GLU A 160 -4.08 5.73 -15.88
CA GLU A 160 -3.93 4.50 -15.12
C GLU A 160 -2.45 4.19 -14.84
N VAL A 161 -2.12 3.99 -13.56
CA VAL A 161 -0.78 3.62 -13.13
C VAL A 161 -0.84 2.25 -12.47
N SER A 162 -0.02 1.33 -12.98
CA SER A 162 0.00 -0.06 -12.55
C SER A 162 1.20 -0.34 -11.65
N TRP A 163 0.94 -1.05 -10.56
CA TRP A 163 1.90 -1.35 -9.50
C TRP A 163 1.86 -2.84 -9.19
N PHE A 164 3.03 -3.47 -9.18
CA PHE A 164 3.18 -4.75 -8.52
C PHE A 164 3.03 -4.54 -7.02
N TRP A 165 1.95 -5.10 -6.47
CA TRP A 165 1.63 -5.00 -5.06
C TRP A 165 2.70 -5.67 -4.20
N ASN A 166 3.05 -5.02 -3.08
CA ASN A 166 3.91 -5.62 -2.07
C ASN A 166 3.23 -5.69 -0.70
N LYS A 167 2.76 -4.56 -0.17
CA LYS A 167 2.20 -4.51 1.20
C LYS A 167 1.05 -3.53 1.31
N ILE A 168 0.21 -3.74 2.31
CA ILE A 168 -0.89 -2.86 2.70
C ILE A 168 -0.69 -2.51 4.16
N LYS A 169 -0.80 -1.24 4.53
CA LYS A 169 -0.69 -0.79 5.91
C LYS A 169 -1.77 0.23 6.26
N THR A 170 -2.29 0.11 7.47
CA THR A 170 -3.18 1.07 8.12
C THR A 170 -2.65 1.31 9.54
N LYS A 171 -3.24 2.26 10.29
CA LYS A 171 -2.91 2.44 11.71
C LYS A 171 -3.21 1.20 12.56
N ARG A 172 -4.06 0.29 12.07
CA ARG A 172 -4.41 -0.96 12.75
C ARG A 172 -3.36 -2.06 12.58
N GLY A 173 -2.65 -2.05 11.47
CA GLY A 173 -1.76 -3.15 11.13
C GLY A 173 -1.35 -3.16 9.66
N CYS A 174 -0.60 -4.20 9.30
CA CYS A 174 0.02 -4.38 8.01
C CYS A 174 -0.23 -5.80 7.50
N PHE A 175 -0.39 -5.94 6.19
CA PHE A 175 -0.53 -7.23 5.51
C PHE A 175 0.41 -7.25 4.29
N PRO A 176 1.42 -8.13 4.28
CA PRO A 176 2.37 -8.21 3.18
C PRO A 176 1.99 -9.32 2.18
N LEU A 177 2.43 -9.19 0.94
CA LEU A 177 2.39 -10.26 -0.07
C LEU A 177 3.29 -11.42 0.35
N PHE A 178 4.49 -11.11 0.83
CA PHE A 178 5.45 -12.10 1.34
C PHE A 178 5.51 -12.07 2.87
N ARG A 179 5.47 -13.25 3.49
CA ARG A 179 5.47 -13.39 4.96
C ARG A 179 6.70 -12.71 5.57
N GLY A 180 6.51 -12.01 6.69
CA GLY A 180 7.58 -11.36 7.46
C GLY A 180 7.91 -9.93 7.02
N GLU A 181 7.33 -9.43 5.92
CA GLU A 181 7.70 -8.09 5.45
C GLU A 181 7.03 -6.91 6.18
N CYS A 182 6.08 -7.19 7.09
CA CYS A 182 5.41 -6.17 7.89
C CYS A 182 6.06 -5.94 9.27
N ASP A 183 6.92 -6.85 9.73
CA ASP A 183 7.66 -6.73 10.97
C ASP A 183 9.00 -6.03 10.69
N THR A 184 8.98 -4.71 10.60
CA THR A 184 10.18 -3.90 10.35
C THR A 184 11.14 -3.85 11.53
N ASN A 185 10.76 -4.45 12.67
CA ASN A 185 11.55 -4.54 13.90
C ASN A 185 12.33 -5.86 14.02
N ASP A 186 12.20 -6.80 13.08
CA ASP A 186 12.94 -8.06 13.17
C ASP A 186 14.38 -7.84 12.65
N PRO A 187 15.41 -7.93 13.51
CA PRO A 187 16.78 -8.03 13.03
C PRO A 187 16.92 -9.32 12.23
N LYS A 188 17.36 -9.21 10.98
CA LYS A 188 17.83 -10.37 10.21
C LYS A 188 18.98 -11.07 10.92
#